data_AF-A0A087SU51-F1
#
_entry.id   AF-A0A087SU51-F1
#
_cell.length_a   1.000
_cell.length_b   1.000
_cell.length_c   1.000
_cell.angle_alpha   90.00
_cell.angle_beta   90.00
_cell.angle_gamma   90.00
#
_symmetry.space_group_name_H-M   'P 1'
#
loop_
_entity.id
_entity.type
_entity.pdbx_description
1 polymer ?
#
loop_
_entity_poly.entity_id
_entity_poly.type
_entity_poly.pdbx_seq_one_letter_code
_entity_poly.pdbx_strand_id
1 'polypeptide(L)'
;MASFENFDDDRDQIYISGLPRDVTEDQLASHFGQIGTIKLDKKKRPPTPKARIGIWLYRDKATGQLKGDATITYEDPFAASQAPSWFDGKEFLGK
;
A
#
# COMPACT_ATOMS: atom_id res chain seq x y z
N MET A 1 -11.78 35.32 -4.58
CA MET A 1 -12.05 34.37 -3.46
C MET A 1 -11.16 33.17 -3.69
N ALA A 2 -10.33 32.81 -2.71
CA ALA A 2 -9.35 31.74 -2.84
C ALA A 2 -10.02 30.36 -2.89
N SER A 3 -9.39 29.47 -3.64
CA SER A 3 -9.79 28.16 -4.14
C SER A 3 -10.10 27.12 -3.05
N PHE A 4 -10.90 26.12 -3.42
CA PHE A 4 -10.91 24.81 -2.77
C PHE A 4 -10.73 23.75 -3.86
N GLU A 5 -9.47 23.46 -4.20
CA GLU A 5 -9.16 22.23 -4.93
C GLU A 5 -9.33 21.08 -3.95
N ASN A 6 -10.32 20.25 -4.22
CA ASN A 6 -10.55 19.02 -3.46
C ASN A 6 -9.46 18.00 -3.87
N PHE A 7 -8.29 18.10 -3.25
CA PHE A 7 -7.19 17.11 -3.35
C PHE A 7 -7.51 15.87 -2.48
N ASP A 8 -8.67 15.27 -2.67
CA ASP A 8 -9.14 14.14 -1.83
C ASP A 8 -8.83 12.75 -2.44
N ASP A 9 -8.17 12.69 -3.60
CA ASP A 9 -7.83 11.43 -4.31
C ASP A 9 -6.42 10.89 -3.96
N ASP A 10 -5.58 11.67 -3.26
CA ASP A 10 -4.25 11.19 -2.81
C ASP A 10 -4.27 10.74 -1.34
N ARG A 11 -5.37 11.00 -0.62
CA ARG A 11 -5.49 10.65 0.81
C ARG A 11 -5.80 9.19 1.05
N ASP A 12 -6.30 8.47 0.05
CA ASP A 12 -6.56 7.03 0.16
C ASP A 12 -5.32 6.16 -0.10
N GLN A 13 -4.18 6.76 -0.44
CA GLN A 13 -2.96 6.01 -0.72
C GLN A 13 -1.86 6.28 0.31
N ILE A 14 -1.24 5.21 0.80
CA ILE A 14 -0.09 5.26 1.69
C ILE A 14 1.15 4.68 1.01
N TYR A 15 2.31 5.25 1.34
CA TYR A 15 3.61 4.73 0.95
C TYR A 15 4.30 4.12 2.16
N ILE A 16 4.88 2.94 1.96
CA ILE A 16 5.54 2.16 2.99
C ILE A 16 6.96 1.86 2.52
N SER A 17 7.94 2.18 3.35
CA SER A 17 9.36 1.88 3.12
C SER A 17 9.92 1.03 4.25
N GLY A 18 11.01 0.31 3.98
CA GLY A 18 11.66 -0.54 4.99
C GLY A 18 11.02 -1.93 5.14
N LEU A 19 10.19 -2.35 4.19
CA LEU A 19 9.64 -3.69 4.16
C LEU A 19 10.75 -4.72 3.92
N PRO A 20 10.63 -5.93 4.48
CA PRO A 20 11.57 -6.99 4.21
C PRO A 20 11.50 -7.41 2.74
N ARG A 21 12.65 -7.85 2.21
CA ARG A 21 12.78 -8.33 0.82
C ARG A 21 11.94 -9.58 0.49
N ASP A 22 11.33 -10.20 1.49
CA ASP A 22 10.43 -11.36 1.36
C ASP A 22 8.95 -10.97 1.46
N VAL A 23 8.65 -9.67 1.61
CA VAL A 23 7.27 -9.19 1.72
C VAL A 23 6.46 -9.55 0.48
N THR A 24 5.24 -10.01 0.69
CA THR A 24 4.31 -10.31 -0.39
C THR A 24 3.08 -9.41 -0.29
N GLU A 25 2.41 -9.23 -1.42
CA GLU A 25 1.17 -8.44 -1.49
C GLU A 25 0.09 -9.04 -0.57
N ASP A 26 0.04 -10.35 -0.40
CA ASP A 26 -0.90 -11.04 0.50
C ASP A 26 -0.64 -10.70 1.98
N GLN A 27 0.63 -10.68 2.39
CA GLN A 27 1.01 -10.28 3.75
C GLN A 27 0.66 -8.81 4.00
N LEU A 28 0.93 -7.93 3.03
CA LEU A 28 0.50 -6.54 3.10
C LEU A 28 -1.02 -6.43 3.16
N ALA A 29 -1.74 -7.16 2.31
CA ALA A 29 -3.20 -7.13 2.27
C ALA A 29 -3.82 -7.58 3.58
N SER A 30 -3.31 -8.67 4.15
CA SER A 30 -3.77 -9.20 5.43
C SER A 30 -3.43 -8.25 6.57
N HIS A 31 -2.22 -7.68 6.59
CA HIS A 31 -1.78 -6.80 7.67
C HIS A 31 -2.48 -5.44 7.63
N PHE A 32 -2.39 -4.74 6.49
CA PHE A 32 -2.93 -3.42 6.26
C PHE A 32 -4.46 -3.44 6.08
N GLY A 33 -5.02 -4.58 5.68
CA GLY A 33 -6.46 -4.83 5.63
C GLY A 33 -7.14 -4.89 7.00
N GLN A 34 -6.38 -4.98 8.09
CA GLN A 34 -6.94 -4.91 9.45
C GLN A 34 -7.45 -3.52 9.82
N ILE A 35 -6.90 -2.47 9.20
CA ILE A 35 -7.26 -1.07 9.49
C ILE A 35 -8.40 -0.60 8.60
N GLY A 36 -8.45 -1.08 7.37
CA GLY A 36 -9.55 -0.80 6.46
C GLY A 36 -9.45 -1.59 5.17
N THR A 37 -10.49 -1.49 4.35
CA THR A 37 -10.58 -2.25 3.11
C THR A 37 -9.61 -1.71 2.08
N ILE A 38 -8.71 -2.56 1.61
CA ILE A 38 -7.77 -2.22 0.53
C ILE A 38 -8.52 -2.29 -0.80
N LYS A 39 -8.34 -1.27 -1.63
CA LYS A 39 -9.03 -1.13 -2.92
C LYS A 39 -8.66 -2.29 -3.82
N LEU A 40 -9.64 -3.09 -4.22
CA LEU A 40 -9.41 -4.17 -5.17
C LEU A 40 -9.53 -3.63 -6.60
N ASP A 41 -8.40 -3.38 -7.25
CA ASP A 41 -8.39 -2.94 -8.65
C ASP A 41 -8.74 -4.13 -9.57
N LYS A 42 -10.05 -4.33 -9.79
CA LYS A 42 -10.58 -5.31 -10.76
C LYS A 42 -10.38 -4.87 -12.22
N LYS A 43 -9.90 -3.65 -12.48
CA LYS A 43 -9.86 -3.01 -13.82
C LYS A 43 -8.51 -3.14 -14.49
N LYS A 44 -7.41 -3.09 -13.75
CA LYS A 44 -6.06 -3.30 -14.26
C LYS A 44 -5.87 -4.80 -14.40
N ARG A 45 -5.99 -5.33 -15.63
CA ARG A 45 -5.47 -6.65 -15.98
C ARG A 45 -3.95 -6.59 -15.79
N PRO A 46 -3.39 -7.07 -14.68
CA PRO A 46 -1.95 -7.05 -14.55
C PRO A 46 -1.40 -8.20 -15.40
N PRO A 47 -0.13 -8.15 -15.83
CA PRO A 47 0.53 -9.30 -16.45
C PRO A 47 0.67 -10.49 -15.48
N THR A 48 0.23 -10.38 -14.24
CA THR A 48 0.38 -11.38 -13.17
C THR A 48 -0.89 -11.42 -12.32
N PRO A 49 -1.43 -12.60 -11.97
CA PRO A 49 -2.70 -12.74 -11.25
C PRO A 49 -2.72 -12.18 -9.81
N LYS A 50 -1.58 -11.72 -9.28
CA LYS A 50 -1.41 -11.28 -7.88
C LYS A 50 -1.66 -9.77 -7.65
N ALA A 51 -1.46 -8.93 -8.67
CA ALA A 51 -1.67 -7.47 -8.59
C ALA A 51 -3.15 -7.04 -8.73
N ARG A 52 -4.06 -7.83 -8.15
CA ARG A 52 -5.53 -7.57 -8.17
C ARG A 52 -5.97 -6.67 -7.01
N ILE A 53 -5.10 -6.51 -6.04
CA ILE A 53 -5.25 -5.66 -4.85
C ILE A 53 -4.48 -4.37 -5.12
N GLY A 54 -4.96 -3.25 -4.58
CA GLY A 54 -4.35 -1.92 -4.67
C GLY A 54 -3.05 -1.83 -3.89
N ILE A 55 -2.14 -2.78 -4.13
CA ILE A 55 -0.85 -2.91 -3.49
C ILE A 55 0.17 -2.95 -4.62
N TRP A 56 1.15 -2.06 -4.53
CA TRP A 56 2.23 -1.94 -5.50
C TRP A 56 3.54 -2.19 -4.78
N LEU A 57 4.14 -3.35 -4.99
CA LEU A 57 5.50 -3.64 -4.54
C LEU A 57 6.51 -3.08 -5.52
N TYR A 58 7.46 -2.28 -5.03
CA TYR A 58 8.57 -1.83 -5.84
C TYR A 58 9.70 -2.85 -5.80
N ARG A 59 10.10 -3.30 -7.00
CA ARG A 59 11.25 -4.18 -7.23
C ARG A 59 12.34 -3.44 -7.97
N ASP A 60 13.57 -3.74 -7.61
CA ASP A 60 14.74 -3.25 -8.30
C ASP A 60 14.82 -3.92 -9.69
N LYS A 61 14.98 -3.12 -10.74
CA LYS A 61 15.02 -3.64 -12.12
C LYS A 61 16.35 -4.30 -12.47
N ALA A 62 17.43 -4.00 -11.75
CA ALA A 62 18.75 -4.54 -12.02
C ALA A 62 18.96 -5.93 -11.39
N THR A 63 18.48 -6.11 -10.16
CA THR A 63 18.64 -7.32 -9.35
C THR A 63 17.38 -8.20 -9.32
N GLY A 64 16.23 -7.64 -9.69
CA GLY A 64 14.93 -8.31 -9.56
C GLY A 64 14.45 -8.46 -8.12
N GLN A 65 15.22 -7.99 -7.13
CA GLN A 65 14.87 -8.08 -5.71
C GLN A 65 13.88 -6.99 -5.31
N LEU A 66 13.06 -7.28 -4.29
CA LEU A 66 12.17 -6.30 -3.69
C LEU A 66 13.01 -5.21 -3.02
N LYS A 67 12.70 -3.94 -3.33
CA LYS A 67 13.40 -2.79 -2.75
C LYS A 67 13.09 -2.61 -1.26
N GLY A 68 12.03 -3.25 -0.79
CA GLY A 68 11.46 -3.00 0.53
C GLY A 68 10.53 -1.77 0.55
N ASP A 69 10.08 -1.33 -0.62
CA ASP A 69 9.12 -0.23 -0.73
C ASP A 69 7.82 -0.77 -1.33
N ALA A 70 6.69 -0.30 -0.81
CA ALA A 70 5.37 -0.59 -1.36
C ALA A 70 4.43 0.59 -1.23
N THR A 71 3.41 0.63 -2.08
CA THR A 71 2.31 1.59 -2.00
C THR A 71 1.00 0.82 -1.83
N ILE A 72 0.15 1.26 -0.90
CA ILE A 72 -1.16 0.65 -0.66
C ILE A 72 -2.24 1.71 -0.84
N THR A 73 -3.24 1.39 -1.65
CA THR A 73 -4.42 2.21 -1.90
C THR A 73 -5.62 1.59 -1.18
N TYR A 74 -6.21 2.33 -0.26
CA TYR A 74 -7.42 1.95 0.45
C TYR A 74 -8.68 2.36 -0.31
N GLU A 75 -9.80 1.73 0.03
CA GLU A 75 -11.12 2.21 -0.40
C GLU A 75 -11.58 3.42 0.42
N ASP A 76 -11.03 3.57 1.61
CA ASP A 76 -11.42 4.61 2.56
C ASP A 76 -10.21 5.48 2.95
N PRO A 77 -10.28 6.81 2.74
CA PRO A 77 -9.17 7.73 3.04
C PRO A 77 -8.93 7.90 4.55
N PHE A 78 -9.91 7.61 5.39
CA PHE A 78 -9.71 7.61 6.84
C PHE A 78 -8.85 6.43 7.27
N ALA A 79 -9.09 5.24 6.70
CA ALA A 79 -8.23 4.07 6.92
C ALA A 79 -6.79 4.32 6.45
N ALA A 80 -6.60 4.90 5.27
CA ALA A 80 -5.28 5.29 4.76
C ALA A 80 -4.58 6.30 5.69
N SER A 81 -5.30 7.31 6.18
CA SER A 81 -4.75 8.32 7.09
C SER A 81 -4.36 7.75 8.47
N GLN A 82 -5.11 6.76 8.96
CA GLN A 82 -4.83 6.07 10.24
C GLN A 82 -3.73 5.00 10.12
N ALA A 83 -3.56 4.41 8.94
CA ALA A 83 -2.62 3.32 8.73
C ALA A 83 -1.17 3.64 9.13
N PRO A 84 -0.54 4.76 8.72
CA PRO A 84 0.78 5.11 9.19
C PRO A 84 0.79 5.26 10.70
N SER A 85 -0.13 5.99 11.33
CA SER A 85 -0.14 6.14 12.79
C SER A 85 -0.34 4.84 13.57
N TRP A 86 -1.01 3.85 12.99
CA TRP A 86 -1.23 2.55 13.62
C TRP A 86 -0.05 1.59 13.49
N PHE A 87 0.68 1.69 12.37
CA PHE A 87 1.85 0.87 12.07
C PHE A 87 3.18 1.58 12.39
N ASP A 88 3.16 2.89 12.63
CA ASP A 88 4.28 3.70 13.09
C ASP A 88 4.74 3.17 14.45
N GLY A 89 5.95 2.61 14.48
CA GLY A 89 6.51 1.96 15.67
C GLY A 89 6.06 0.52 15.93
N LYS A 90 5.22 -0.09 15.08
CA LYS A 90 4.99 -1.55 15.12
C LYS A 90 6.01 -2.28 14.26
N GLU A 91 6.66 -3.27 14.84
CA GLU A 91 7.55 -4.17 14.11
C GLU A 91 6.76 -4.91 13.02
N PHE A 92 7.09 -4.63 11.75
CA PHE A 92 6.53 -5.35 10.62
C PHE A 92 7.45 -6.54 10.30
N LEU A 93 6.95 -7.77 10.49
CA LEU A 93 7.71 -9.02 10.37
C LEU A 93 8.87 -9.20 11.39
N GLY A 94 8.80 -8.55 12.57
CA GLY A 94 9.73 -8.80 13.68
C GLY A 94 11.14 -8.20 13.48
N LYS A 95 11.21 -7.02 12.88
CA LYS A 95 12.43 -6.24 12.66
C LYS A 95 12.17 -4.76 12.90
#